data_AF-A0A7C4HEH7-F1
#
_entry.id   AF-A0A7C4HEH7-F1
#
_cell.length_a   1.000
_cell.length_b   1.000
_cell.length_c   1.000
_cell.angle_alpha   90.00
_cell.angle_beta   90.00
_cell.angle_gamma   90.00
#
_symmetry.space_group_name_H-M   'P 1'
#
loop_
_entity.id
_entity.type
_entity.pdbx_description
1 polymer ?
#
loop_
_entity_poly.entity_id
_entity_poly.type
_entity_poly.pdbx_seq_one_letter_code
_entity_poly.pdbx_strand_id
1 'polypeptide(L)'
;MDTNVIGRFWASPDEYEPQTPRIKRIVVLDLTEESNGNALGIGLADITTERLFSKIDFKKTFVNCFTSTWPETAKIPPFLPNDRDAILMAVRCCGPVDPKKAKIVRIKNTLELEYMWISESLCELVRQDKDLLERIEILGDPEEMQFDVLGNLVR
;
A
#
# COMPACT_ATOMS: atom_id res chain seq x y z
N MET A 1 8.15 0.85 -5.29
CA MET A 1 6.76 1.33 -5.22
C MET A 1 6.65 2.56 -6.12
N ASP A 2 5.66 2.62 -7.01
CA ASP A 2 5.49 3.73 -7.96
C ASP A 2 4.75 4.91 -7.32
N THR A 3 5.32 6.10 -7.40
CA THR A 3 4.80 7.35 -6.83
C THR A 3 3.55 7.85 -7.53
N ASN A 4 3.38 7.58 -8.83
CA ASN A 4 2.18 7.96 -9.60
C ASN A 4 0.94 7.16 -9.16
N VAL A 5 1.16 5.92 -8.70
CA VAL A 5 0.07 5.04 -8.24
C VAL A 5 -0.38 5.43 -6.84
N ILE A 6 0.56 5.73 -5.95
CA ILE A 6 0.24 6.03 -4.54
C ILE A 6 -0.03 7.51 -4.28
N GLY A 7 0.25 8.39 -5.24
CA GLY A 7 0.06 9.83 -5.11
C GLY A 7 0.97 10.49 -4.06
N ARG A 8 2.18 9.96 -3.86
CA ARG A 8 3.17 10.51 -2.93
C ARG A 8 4.47 10.81 -3.65
N PHE A 9 4.67 12.09 -3.97
CA PHE A 9 5.94 12.59 -4.47
C PHE A 9 6.63 13.32 -3.32
N TRP A 10 7.54 12.63 -2.62
CA TRP A 10 8.57 13.31 -1.83
C TRP A 10 9.71 13.83 -2.73
N ALA A 11 9.43 13.87 -4.03
CA ALA A 11 10.20 13.97 -5.26
C ALA A 11 11.01 15.24 -5.55
N SER A 12 10.78 16.32 -4.83
CA SER A 12 11.52 17.60 -4.94
C SER A 12 10.74 18.65 -4.15
N PRO A 13 11.39 19.67 -3.56
CA PRO A 13 10.70 20.88 -3.10
C PRO A 13 9.85 21.56 -4.19
N ASP A 14 10.12 21.28 -5.48
CA ASP A 14 9.39 21.83 -6.62
C ASP A 14 8.25 20.93 -7.11
N GLU A 15 8.11 19.70 -6.58
CA GLU A 15 7.05 18.77 -6.94
C GLU A 15 5.92 18.80 -5.91
N TYR A 16 4.70 19.04 -6.38
CA TYR A 16 3.51 19.03 -5.55
C TYR A 16 2.87 17.64 -5.57
N GLU A 17 2.46 17.14 -4.41
CA GLU A 17 1.61 15.95 -4.35
C GLU A 17 0.33 16.17 -5.17
N PRO A 18 -0.10 15.17 -5.96
CA PRO A 18 -1.24 15.32 -6.82
C PRO A 18 -2.49 15.46 -5.96
N GLN A 19 -3.51 16.12 -6.49
CA GLN A 19 -4.78 16.26 -5.76
C GLN A 19 -5.47 14.90 -5.55
N THR A 20 -5.15 13.91 -6.38
CA THR A 20 -5.62 12.52 -6.32
C THR A 20 -4.52 11.55 -6.79
N PRO A 21 -4.44 10.32 -6.22
CA PRO A 21 -5.22 9.82 -5.09
C PRO A 21 -4.76 10.42 -3.75
N ARG A 22 -5.69 10.63 -2.81
CA ARG A 22 -5.36 11.05 -1.44
C ARG A 22 -5.40 9.86 -0.49
N ILE A 23 -4.24 9.25 -0.25
CA ILE A 23 -4.13 8.05 0.59
C ILE A 23 -3.66 8.45 1.99
N LYS A 24 -4.56 8.29 2.97
CA LYS A 24 -4.25 8.59 4.39
C LYS A 24 -3.14 7.71 4.95
N ARG A 25 -3.19 6.41 4.66
CA ARG A 25 -2.25 5.41 5.18
C ARG A 25 -1.92 4.38 4.11
N ILE A 26 -0.63 4.11 3.93
CA ILE A 26 -0.11 3.05 3.07
C ILE A 26 0.52 1.99 3.95
N VAL A 27 0.11 0.74 3.74
CA VAL A 27 0.71 -0.43 4.38
C VAL A 27 1.36 -1.29 3.32
N VAL A 28 2.63 -1.64 3.51
CA VAL A 28 3.33 -2.59 2.63
C VAL A 28 3.58 -3.87 3.41
N LEU A 29 3.02 -4.97 2.92
CA LEU A 29 2.93 -6.21 3.70
C LEU A 29 4.10 -7.18 3.47
N ASP A 30 4.73 -7.11 2.30
CA ASP A 30 5.82 -8.01 1.91
C ASP A 30 6.59 -7.50 0.68
N LEU A 31 7.73 -8.14 0.40
CA LEU A 31 8.46 -8.02 -0.86
C LEU A 31 8.19 -9.23 -1.74
N THR A 32 8.02 -8.99 -3.04
CA THR A 32 7.98 -10.08 -4.03
C THR A 32 9.38 -10.64 -4.27
N GLU A 33 9.50 -11.87 -4.75
CA GLU A 33 10.79 -12.50 -5.00
C GLU A 33 11.60 -11.74 -6.06
N GLU A 34 10.92 -11.19 -7.08
CA GLU A 34 11.51 -10.43 -8.18
C GLU A 34 12.19 -9.14 -7.71
N SER A 35 11.77 -8.59 -6.56
CA SER A 35 12.46 -7.45 -5.94
C SER A 35 13.90 -7.78 -5.53
N ASN A 36 14.23 -9.06 -5.36
CA ASN A 36 15.53 -9.53 -4.90
C ASN A 36 16.00 -8.84 -3.60
N GLY A 37 15.05 -8.51 -2.71
CA GLY A 37 15.28 -7.82 -1.44
C GLY A 37 15.42 -6.30 -1.55
N ASN A 38 15.35 -5.72 -2.75
CA ASN A 38 15.39 -4.28 -2.94
C ASN A 38 14.07 -3.63 -2.50
N ALA A 39 14.11 -2.86 -1.42
CA ALA A 39 12.94 -2.21 -0.83
C ALA A 39 12.82 -0.73 -1.22
N LEU A 40 13.32 -0.34 -2.40
CA LEU A 40 13.23 1.04 -2.89
C LEU A 40 11.77 1.55 -2.86
N GLY A 41 11.56 2.62 -2.09
CA GLY A 41 10.25 3.26 -1.89
C GLY A 41 9.54 2.85 -0.61
N ILE A 42 10.07 1.92 0.19
CA ILE A 42 9.45 1.53 1.48
C ILE A 42 9.28 2.72 2.43
N GLY A 43 10.15 3.73 2.34
CA GLY A 43 10.04 4.96 3.14
C GLY A 43 8.84 5.83 2.82
N LEU A 44 8.13 5.56 1.71
CA LEU A 44 6.88 6.23 1.37
C LEU A 44 5.65 5.54 2.00
N ALA A 45 5.83 4.39 2.65
CA ALA A 45 4.77 3.72 3.40
C ALA A 45 4.65 4.27 4.82
N ASP A 46 3.47 4.13 5.43
CA ASP A 46 3.24 4.51 6.82
C ASP A 46 3.57 3.38 7.80
N ILE A 47 3.26 2.15 7.40
CA ILE A 47 3.39 0.94 8.23
C ILE A 47 3.88 -0.20 7.35
N THR A 48 4.69 -1.09 7.93
CA THR A 48 5.12 -2.33 7.28
C THR A 48 5.01 -3.52 8.24
N THR A 49 5.54 -4.68 7.86
CA THR A 49 5.55 -5.90 8.67
C THR A 49 6.96 -6.36 8.98
N GLU A 50 7.13 -7.11 10.07
CA GLU A 50 8.39 -7.78 10.40
C GLU A 50 8.88 -8.69 9.27
N ARG A 51 7.94 -9.36 8.59
CA ARG A 51 8.23 -10.21 7.43
C ARG A 51 8.87 -9.43 6.29
N LEU A 52 8.32 -8.27 5.94
CA LEU A 52 8.92 -7.42 4.91
C LEU A 52 10.30 -6.94 5.34
N PHE A 53 10.39 -6.38 6.55
CA PHE A 53 11.64 -5.83 7.09
C PHE A 53 12.77 -6.86 7.05
N SER A 54 12.48 -8.11 7.46
CA SER A 54 13.45 -9.20 7.49
C SER A 54 13.95 -9.63 6.10
N LYS A 55 13.24 -9.27 5.02
CA LYS A 55 13.62 -9.59 3.63
C LYS A 55 14.44 -8.49 2.95
N ILE A 56 14.65 -7.34 3.60
CA ILE A 56 15.33 -6.19 2.99
C ILE A 56 16.83 -6.49 2.80
N ASP A 57 17.30 -6.38 1.56
CA ASP A 57 18.72 -6.23 1.25
C ASP A 57 19.07 -4.74 1.32
N PHE A 58 19.63 -4.32 2.45
CA PHE A 58 19.99 -2.92 2.69
C PHE A 58 21.05 -2.42 1.72
N LYS A 59 21.98 -3.27 1.28
CA LYS A 59 23.02 -2.86 0.34
C LYS A 59 22.41 -2.48 -1.00
N LYS A 60 21.55 -3.34 -1.56
CA LYS A 60 20.85 -3.05 -2.83
C LYS A 60 19.92 -1.85 -2.68
N THR A 61 19.17 -1.79 -1.60
CA THR A 61 18.22 -0.71 -1.33
C THR A 61 18.96 0.64 -1.26
N PHE A 62 20.03 0.74 -0.46
CA PHE A 62 20.79 1.98 -0.30
C PHE A 62 21.52 2.41 -1.56
N VAL A 63 22.12 1.47 -2.30
CA VAL A 63 22.74 1.80 -3.61
C VAL A 63 21.70 2.49 -4.50
N ASN A 64 20.51 1.90 -4.64
CA ASN A 64 19.47 2.46 -5.50
C ASN A 64 18.96 3.82 -4.99
N CYS A 65 18.70 3.95 -3.69
CA CYS A 65 18.24 5.21 -3.09
C CYS A 65 19.27 6.34 -3.21
N PHE A 66 20.56 6.05 -3.07
CA PHE A 66 21.61 7.06 -3.21
C PHE A 66 21.85 7.42 -4.67
N THR A 67 21.82 6.44 -5.59
CA THR A 67 21.93 6.74 -7.03
C THR A 67 20.75 7.54 -7.56
N SER A 68 19.57 7.36 -6.98
CA SER A 68 18.39 8.15 -7.33
C SER A 68 18.38 9.53 -6.65
N THR A 69 19.27 9.80 -5.69
CA THR A 69 19.31 11.01 -4.83
C THR A 69 18.14 11.14 -3.85
N TRP A 70 17.43 10.04 -3.58
CA TRP A 70 16.25 9.99 -2.71
C TRP A 70 16.46 9.12 -1.47
N PRO A 71 17.31 9.52 -0.49
CA PRO A 71 17.58 8.71 0.70
C PRO A 71 16.32 8.44 1.54
N GLU A 72 15.37 9.38 1.49
CA GLU A 72 14.05 9.30 2.11
C GLU A 72 13.28 8.02 1.75
N THR A 73 13.47 7.50 0.53
CA THR A 73 12.78 6.30 0.04
C THR A 73 13.26 5.00 0.70
N ALA A 74 14.38 5.03 1.44
CA ALA A 74 14.89 3.92 2.24
C ALA A 74 14.53 4.00 3.73
N LYS A 75 13.81 5.05 4.17
CA LYS A 75 13.37 5.13 5.58
C LYS A 75 12.54 3.90 5.94
N ILE A 76 12.74 3.39 7.14
CA ILE A 76 12.01 2.22 7.63
C ILE A 76 10.79 2.71 8.42
N PRO A 77 9.56 2.43 7.94
CA PRO A 77 8.37 2.75 8.71
C PRO A 77 8.24 1.82 9.92
N PRO A 78 7.42 2.17 10.94
CA PRO A 78 7.05 1.24 11.99
C PRO A 78 6.57 -0.08 11.41
N PHE A 79 7.13 -1.18 11.90
CA PHE A 79 6.79 -2.53 11.45
C PHE A 79 6.09 -3.30 12.56
N LEU A 80 5.01 -4.01 12.21
CA LEU A 80 4.24 -4.84 13.15
C LEU A 80 4.44 -6.34 12.86
N PRO A 81 4.11 -7.23 13.82
CA PRO A 81 4.44 -8.64 13.72
C PRO A 81 3.86 -9.37 12.49
N ASN A 82 2.66 -8.96 12.03
CA ASN A 82 1.94 -9.63 10.95
C ASN A 82 1.04 -8.67 10.14
N ASP A 83 0.46 -9.17 9.05
CA ASP A 83 -0.38 -8.37 8.14
C ASP A 83 -1.64 -7.85 8.83
N ARG A 84 -2.28 -8.68 9.67
CA ARG A 84 -3.50 -8.31 10.39
C ARG A 84 -3.28 -7.10 11.30
N ASP A 85 -2.22 -7.13 12.09
CA ASP A 85 -1.88 -6.05 13.02
C ASP A 85 -1.52 -4.76 12.26
N ALA A 86 -0.75 -4.88 11.18
CA ALA A 86 -0.37 -3.75 10.34
C ALA A 86 -1.59 -3.06 9.70
N ILE A 87 -2.51 -3.85 9.14
CA ILE A 87 -3.76 -3.34 8.53
C ILE A 87 -4.66 -2.70 9.60
N LEU A 88 -4.85 -3.37 10.74
CA LEU A 88 -5.69 -2.84 11.83
C LEU A 88 -5.13 -1.52 12.37
N MET A 89 -3.80 -1.44 12.55
CA MET A 89 -3.14 -0.22 12.99
C MET A 89 -3.30 0.90 11.97
N ALA A 90 -3.19 0.62 10.67
CA ALA A 90 -3.40 1.62 9.63
C ALA A 90 -4.82 2.18 9.66
N VAL A 91 -5.85 1.33 9.78
CA VAL A 91 -7.25 1.76 9.91
C VAL A 91 -7.43 2.64 11.15
N ARG A 92 -6.88 2.23 12.30
CA ARG A 92 -6.91 3.04 13.54
C ARG A 92 -6.22 4.39 13.36
N CYS A 93 -5.10 4.42 12.65
CA CYS A 93 -4.29 5.61 12.41
C CYS A 93 -4.86 6.55 11.31
N CYS A 94 -5.95 6.17 10.64
CA CYS A 94 -6.69 7.05 9.72
C CYS A 94 -7.57 8.11 10.43
N GLY A 95 -7.70 8.01 11.76
CA GLY A 95 -8.53 8.89 12.60
C GLY A 95 -9.85 8.23 13.03
N PRO A 96 -10.85 9.02 13.47
CA PRO A 96 -12.16 8.51 13.91
C PRO A 96 -12.99 8.07 12.69
N VAL A 97 -12.59 6.96 12.07
CA VAL A 97 -13.28 6.34 10.95
C VAL A 97 -13.92 5.06 11.47
N ASP A 98 -15.22 4.89 11.23
CA ASP A 98 -15.88 3.61 11.41
C ASP A 98 -15.18 2.58 10.49
N PRO A 99 -14.57 1.50 11.02
CA PRO A 99 -13.87 0.52 10.21
C PRO A 99 -14.71 -0.04 9.06
N LYS A 100 -16.04 -0.14 9.22
CA LYS A 100 -16.95 -0.60 8.16
C LYS A 100 -17.11 0.40 7.02
N LYS A 101 -16.85 1.68 7.27
CA LYS A 101 -16.91 2.76 6.28
C LYS A 101 -15.52 3.17 5.77
N ALA A 102 -14.48 2.47 6.19
CA ALA A 102 -13.13 2.73 5.71
C ALA A 102 -13.05 2.40 4.22
N LYS A 103 -12.62 3.37 3.41
CA LYS A 103 -12.32 3.18 1.99
C LYS A 103 -10.93 2.58 1.88
N ILE A 104 -10.85 1.30 1.55
CA ILE A 104 -9.62 0.53 1.46
C ILE A 104 -9.45 0.03 0.04
N VAL A 105 -8.23 0.13 -0.48
CA VAL A 105 -7.80 -0.53 -1.71
C VAL A 105 -6.62 -1.43 -1.35
N ARG A 106 -6.65 -2.68 -1.83
CA ARG A 106 -5.56 -3.64 -1.69
C ARG A 106 -5.15 -4.12 -3.08
N ILE A 107 -3.91 -3.82 -3.44
CA ILE A 107 -3.27 -4.23 -4.70
C ILE A 107 -2.14 -5.22 -4.39
N LYS A 108 -1.82 -6.08 -5.36
CA LYS A 108 -0.67 -6.99 -5.26
C LYS A 108 0.64 -6.19 -5.24
N ASN A 109 0.79 -5.26 -6.18
CA ASN A 109 1.91 -4.33 -6.28
C ASN A 109 1.53 -3.15 -7.20
N THR A 110 2.38 -2.13 -7.28
CA THR A 110 2.12 -0.94 -8.12
C THR A 110 2.36 -1.16 -9.62
N LEU A 111 2.81 -2.35 -10.03
CA LEU A 111 3.03 -2.71 -11.43
C LEU A 111 1.82 -3.42 -12.04
N GLU A 112 1.11 -4.22 -11.24
CA GLU A 112 -0.06 -5.01 -11.60
C GLU A 112 -1.31 -4.40 -10.96
N LEU A 113 -1.98 -3.50 -11.68
CA LEU A 113 -3.20 -2.80 -11.23
C LEU A 113 -4.48 -3.27 -11.93
N GLU A 114 -4.39 -4.26 -12.80
CA GLU A 114 -5.55 -4.85 -13.50
C GLU A 114 -6.56 -5.45 -12.51
N TYR A 115 -6.05 -6.10 -11.46
CA TYR A 115 -6.87 -6.68 -10.39
C TYR A 115 -6.56 -6.02 -9.06
N MET A 116 -7.59 -5.51 -8.40
CA MET A 116 -7.48 -4.91 -7.07
C MET A 116 -8.71 -5.25 -6.24
N TRP A 117 -8.48 -5.35 -4.93
CA TRP A 117 -9.54 -5.49 -3.95
C TRP A 117 -9.94 -4.11 -3.45
N ILE A 118 -11.24 -3.87 -3.32
CA ILE A 118 -11.79 -2.66 -2.74
C ILE A 118 -12.72 -3.01 -1.59
N SER A 119 -12.73 -2.19 -0.53
CA SER A 119 -13.69 -2.32 0.56
C SER A 119 -15.12 -2.19 0.05
N GLU A 120 -16.08 -2.84 0.72
CA GLU A 120 -17.52 -2.73 0.42
C GLU A 120 -17.98 -1.26 0.31
N SER A 121 -17.59 -0.41 1.25
CA SER A 121 -17.92 1.03 1.24
C SER A 121 -17.38 1.80 0.02
N LEU A 122 -16.28 1.34 -0.57
CA LEU A 122 -15.70 1.92 -1.79
C LEU A 122 -16.37 1.34 -3.04
N CYS A 123 -16.75 0.06 -3.01
CA CYS A 123 -17.52 -0.59 -4.07
C CYS A 123 -18.88 0.09 -4.28
N GLU A 124 -19.59 0.43 -3.19
CA GLU A 124 -20.83 1.21 -3.26
C GLU A 124 -20.64 2.55 -3.95
N LEU A 125 -19.53 3.25 -3.68
CA LEU A 125 -19.21 4.52 -4.33
C LEU A 125 -18.94 4.33 -5.83
N VAL A 126 -18.16 3.31 -6.20
CA VAL A 126 -17.91 2.97 -7.60
C VAL A 126 -19.22 2.69 -8.34
N ARG A 127 -20.13 1.92 -7.74
CA ARG A 127 -21.45 1.61 -8.33
C ARG A 127 -22.34 2.85 -8.55
N GLN A 128 -22.12 3.92 -7.80
CA GLN A 128 -22.90 5.17 -7.93
C GLN A 128 -22.28 6.15 -8.92
N ASP A 129 -21.03 5.95 -9.33
CA ASP A 129 -20.27 6.83 -10.21
C ASP A 129 -20.17 6.23 -11.61
N LYS A 130 -20.84 6.86 -12.58
CA LYS A 130 -20.88 6.38 -13.97
C LYS A 130 -19.51 6.40 -14.63
N ASP A 131 -18.69 7.41 -14.35
CA ASP A 131 -17.37 7.55 -14.97
C ASP A 131 -16.41 6.47 -14.46
N LEU A 132 -16.57 6.05 -13.20
CA LEU A 132 -15.81 4.93 -12.64
C LEU A 132 -16.29 3.58 -13.18
N LEU A 133 -17.59 3.37 -13.36
CA LEU A 133 -18.13 2.14 -13.95
C LEU A 133 -17.70 1.93 -15.40
N GLU A 134 -17.37 2.99 -16.15
CA GLU A 134 -16.78 2.87 -17.48
C GLU A 134 -15.32 2.39 -17.45
N ARG A 135 -14.64 2.51 -16.31
CA ARG A 135 -13.20 2.25 -16.16
C ARG A 135 -12.89 1.03 -15.28
N ILE A 136 -13.84 0.62 -14.44
CA ILE A 136 -13.68 -0.42 -13.43
C ILE A 136 -14.80 -1.45 -13.59
N GLU A 137 -14.41 -2.71 -13.77
CA GLU A 137 -15.32 -3.85 -13.76
C GLU A 137 -15.36 -4.49 -12.36
N ILE A 138 -16.56 -4.76 -11.86
CA ILE A 138 -16.74 -5.47 -10.57
C ILE A 138 -16.85 -6.97 -10.85
N LEU A 139 -15.81 -7.71 -10.44
CA LEU A 139 -15.67 -9.13 -10.78
C LEU A 139 -16.43 -10.09 -9.86
N GLY A 140 -16.86 -9.65 -8.67
CA GLY A 140 -17.51 -10.51 -7.69
C GLY A 140 -18.11 -9.79 -6.49
N ASP A 141 -18.69 -10.59 -5.60
CA ASP A 141 -19.29 -10.11 -4.35
C ASP A 141 -18.21 -9.89 -3.26
N PRO A 142 -18.52 -9.08 -2.22
CA PRO A 142 -17.59 -8.86 -1.11
C PRO A 142 -17.24 -10.15 -0.36
N GLU A 143 -15.97 -10.29 -0.01
CA GLU A 143 -15.46 -11.41 0.79
C GLU A 143 -14.65 -10.89 1.99
N GLU A 144 -14.71 -11.63 3.09
CA GLU A 144 -13.93 -11.32 4.29
C GLU A 144 -12.44 -11.57 4.06
N MET A 145 -11.59 -10.66 4.56
CA MET A 145 -10.14 -10.87 4.52
C MET A 145 -9.76 -12.10 5.35
N GLN A 146 -9.21 -13.11 4.68
CA GLN A 146 -8.74 -14.32 5.33
C GLN A 146 -7.28 -14.16 5.79
N PHE A 147 -7.02 -14.58 7.02
CA PHE A 147 -5.68 -14.59 7.61
C PHE A 147 -5.31 -16.00 8.04
N ASP A 148 -4.04 -16.36 7.87
CA ASP A 148 -3.49 -17.61 8.39
C ASP A 148 -3.33 -17.56 9.92
N VAL A 149 -2.89 -18.68 10.51
CA VAL A 149 -2.68 -18.81 11.96
C VAL A 149 -1.59 -17.88 12.52
N LEU A 150 -0.74 -17.33 11.65
CA LEU A 150 0.30 -16.37 12.00
C LEU A 150 -0.16 -14.90 11.80
N GLY A 151 -1.40 -14.70 11.35
CA GLY A 151 -1.96 -13.37 11.08
C GLY A 151 -1.53 -12.76 9.75
N ASN A 152 -0.98 -13.55 8.83
CA ASN A 152 -0.68 -13.10 7.47
C ASN A 152 -1.89 -13.26 6.56
N LEU A 153 -2.05 -12.38 5.58
CA LEU A 153 -3.09 -12.53 4.57
C LEU A 153 -2.86 -13.80 3.75
N VAL A 154 -3.93 -14.58 3.60
CA VAL A 154 -3.99 -15.67 2.62
C VAL A 154 -4.04 -15.03 1.22
N ARG A 155 -3.13 -15.43 0.34
CA ARG A 155 -2.97 -14.91 -1.02
C ARG A 155 -3.42 -15.92 -2.05
#